data_AF-A0A0A1ZGY4-F1
#
_entry.id   AF-A0A0A1ZGY4-F1
#
_cell.length_a   1.000
_cell.length_b   1.000
_cell.length_c   1.000
_cell.angle_alpha   90.00
_cell.angle_beta   90.00
_cell.angle_gamma   90.00
#
_symmetry.space_group_name_H-M   'P 1'
#
loop_
_entity.id
_entity.type
_entity.pdbx_description
1 polymer ?
#
loop_
_entity_poly.entity_id
_entity_poly.type
_entity_poly.pdbx_seq_one_letter_code
_entity_poly.pdbx_strand_id
1 'polypeptide(L)'
;MIKRIFTIFTLTLHLLFSNPVYSLNTSFKNLEKYTNKISNKFTRTYCNTVKFGISHEGALQFAIGETNKEFRNNKLNKLIDYSLLKNSIVNDLENNCEVYDFDISNLENLKFN
;
A
#
# COMPACT_ATOMS: atom_id res chain seq x y z
N MET A 1 -23.86 -43.02 32.20
CA MET A 1 -23.29 -43.10 30.84
C MET A 1 -23.60 -41.88 29.97
N ILE A 2 -24.81 -41.32 30.02
CA ILE A 2 -25.23 -40.13 29.25
C ILE A 2 -24.34 -38.89 29.38
N LYS A 3 -23.81 -38.59 30.59
CA LYS A 3 -22.93 -37.42 30.79
C LYS A 3 -21.67 -37.47 29.93
N ARG A 4 -21.04 -38.65 29.78
CA ARG A 4 -19.83 -38.83 28.95
C ARG A 4 -20.12 -38.66 27.46
N ILE A 5 -21.30 -39.10 27.00
CA ILE A 5 -21.73 -38.96 25.60
C ILE A 5 -21.91 -37.49 25.25
N PHE A 6 -22.55 -36.71 26.14
CA PHE A 6 -22.70 -35.27 25.95
C PHE A 6 -21.34 -34.55 25.88
N THR A 7 -20.37 -34.92 26.72
CA THR A 7 -19.03 -34.29 26.69
C THR A 7 -18.31 -34.53 25.37
N ILE A 8 -18.38 -35.76 24.86
CA ILE A 8 -17.76 -36.14 23.58
C ILE A 8 -18.45 -35.37 22.45
N PHE A 9 -19.78 -35.28 22.47
CA PHE A 9 -20.55 -34.58 21.45
C PHE A 9 -20.27 -33.07 21.43
N THR A 10 -20.14 -32.42 22.59
CA THR A 10 -19.77 -30.99 22.65
C THR A 10 -18.34 -30.73 22.17
N LEU A 11 -17.43 -31.66 22.43
CA LEU A 11 -16.02 -31.55 22.05
C LEU A 11 -15.85 -31.72 20.53
N THR A 12 -16.51 -32.70 19.92
CA THR A 12 -16.52 -32.87 18.47
C THR A 12 -17.19 -31.70 17.76
N LEU A 13 -18.24 -31.12 18.35
CA LEU A 13 -18.90 -29.95 17.80
C LEU A 13 -17.97 -28.71 17.79
N HIS A 14 -17.17 -28.50 18.85
CA HIS A 14 -16.18 -27.41 18.87
C HIS A 14 -15.09 -27.59 17.82
N LEU A 15 -14.66 -28.83 17.56
CA LEU A 15 -13.65 -29.14 16.55
C LEU A 15 -14.17 -29.00 15.11
N LEU A 16 -15.47 -29.18 14.89
CA LEU A 16 -16.10 -28.99 13.57
C LEU A 16 -16.32 -27.51 13.21
N PHE A 17 -16.41 -26.62 14.21
CA PHE A 17 -16.61 -25.18 13.99
C PHE A 17 -15.35 -24.33 14.12
N SER A 18 -14.20 -24.92 14.45
CA SER A 18 -12.92 -24.22 14.41
C SER A 18 -12.47 -24.03 12.95
N ASN A 19 -12.93 -22.92 12.35
CA ASN A 19 -12.36 -22.45 11.09
C ASN A 19 -10.90 -22.05 11.32
N PRO A 20 -9.95 -22.42 10.42
CA PRO A 20 -8.59 -21.94 10.52
C PRO A 20 -8.57 -20.41 10.41
N VAL A 21 -8.12 -19.73 11.47
CA VAL A 21 -7.80 -18.30 11.42
C VAL A 21 -6.43 -18.18 10.74
N TYR A 22 -6.43 -17.89 9.45
CA TYR A 22 -5.19 -17.62 8.71
C TYR A 22 -4.57 -16.32 9.21
N SER A 23 -3.31 -16.39 9.65
CA SER A 23 -2.60 -15.23 10.20
C SER A 23 -2.38 -14.14 9.15
N LEU A 24 -2.37 -12.88 9.61
CA LEU A 24 -2.18 -11.64 8.86
C LEU A 24 -0.84 -11.54 8.07
N ASN A 25 0.07 -12.51 8.17
CA ASN A 25 1.40 -12.44 7.56
C ASN A 25 1.40 -12.40 6.02
N THR A 26 0.40 -13.00 5.37
CA THR A 26 0.19 -12.80 3.91
C THR A 26 -0.26 -11.38 3.58
N SER A 27 -0.92 -10.68 4.50
CA SER A 27 -1.37 -9.29 4.33
C SER A 27 -0.21 -8.30 4.32
N PHE A 28 0.77 -8.45 5.22
CA PHE A 28 1.90 -7.50 5.30
C PHE A 28 2.77 -7.49 4.05
N LYS A 29 3.18 -8.67 3.55
CA LYS A 29 3.96 -8.77 2.31
C LYS A 29 3.20 -8.23 1.09
N ASN A 30 1.88 -8.46 1.05
CA ASN A 30 1.03 -7.93 -0.01
C ASN A 30 0.88 -6.40 0.08
N LEU A 31 0.81 -5.85 1.30
CA LEU A 31 0.73 -4.42 1.55
C LEU A 31 2.04 -3.70 1.22
N GLU A 32 3.18 -4.27 1.59
CA GLU A 32 4.51 -3.76 1.23
C GLU A 32 4.68 -3.74 -0.30
N LYS A 33 4.39 -4.86 -0.96
CA LYS A 33 4.41 -4.94 -2.43
C LYS A 33 3.47 -3.91 -3.07
N TYR A 34 2.30 -3.68 -2.46
CA TYR A 34 1.35 -2.69 -2.94
C TYR A 34 1.87 -1.26 -2.78
N THR A 35 2.42 -0.93 -1.61
CA THR A 35 3.04 0.37 -1.32
C THR A 35 4.20 0.66 -2.29
N ASN A 36 5.07 -0.33 -2.51
CA ASN A 36 6.16 -0.24 -3.49
C ASN A 36 5.63 -0.03 -4.92
N LYS A 37 4.49 -0.65 -5.27
CA LYS A 37 3.88 -0.44 -6.59
C LYS A 37 3.39 1.00 -6.77
N ILE A 38 2.81 1.60 -5.74
CA ILE A 38 2.37 3.01 -5.75
C ILE A 38 3.59 3.92 -5.89
N SER A 39 4.61 3.72 -5.05
CA SER A 39 5.85 4.50 -5.07
C SER A 39 6.50 4.47 -6.45
N ASN A 40 6.71 3.27 -7.00
CA ASN A 40 7.28 3.09 -8.33
C ASN A 40 6.47 3.76 -9.44
N LYS A 41 5.13 3.70 -9.39
CA LYS A 41 4.27 4.36 -10.38
C LYS A 41 4.42 5.88 -10.29
N PHE A 42 4.41 6.44 -9.09
CA PHE A 42 4.59 7.87 -8.86
C PHE A 42 5.95 8.33 -9.40
N THR A 43 7.03 7.73 -8.90
CA THR A 43 8.42 8.09 -9.25
C THR A 43 8.64 7.97 -10.75
N ARG A 44 8.27 6.84 -11.36
CA ARG A 44 8.45 6.67 -12.81
C ARG A 44 7.71 7.73 -13.61
N THR A 45 6.48 8.07 -13.21
CA THR A 45 5.70 9.12 -13.87
C THR A 45 6.39 10.47 -13.72
N TYR A 46 6.71 10.87 -12.50
CA TYR A 46 7.38 12.13 -12.22
C TYR A 46 8.66 12.29 -13.03
N CYS A 47 9.55 11.30 -12.97
CA CYS A 47 10.87 11.40 -13.57
C CYS A 47 10.84 11.36 -15.09
N ASN A 48 9.94 10.57 -15.68
CA ASN A 48 9.73 10.63 -17.11
C ASN A 48 9.20 12.01 -17.53
N THR A 49 8.27 12.58 -16.78
CA THR A 49 7.70 13.89 -17.08
C THR A 49 8.73 15.01 -16.97
N VAL A 50 9.61 14.98 -15.94
CA VAL A 50 10.77 15.90 -15.86
C VAL A 50 11.71 15.69 -17.05
N LYS A 51 12.03 14.44 -17.42
CA LYS A 51 12.87 14.13 -18.60
C LYS A 51 12.27 14.62 -19.92
N PHE A 52 10.95 14.76 -20.00
CA PHE A 52 10.26 15.38 -21.15
C PHE A 52 10.30 16.92 -21.13
N GLY A 53 10.99 17.55 -20.18
CA GLY A 53 11.16 18.99 -20.10
C GLY A 53 10.03 19.73 -19.40
N ILE A 54 9.13 19.02 -18.72
CA ILE A 54 8.09 19.64 -17.88
C ILE A 54 8.71 20.11 -16.56
N SER A 55 8.25 21.25 -16.05
CA SER A 55 8.70 21.78 -14.76
C SER A 55 8.48 20.77 -13.62
N HIS A 56 9.27 20.85 -12.56
CA HIS A 56 9.12 19.99 -11.38
C HIS A 56 7.70 20.08 -10.78
N GLU A 57 7.12 21.27 -10.73
CA GLU A 57 5.74 21.46 -10.27
C GLU A 57 4.72 20.78 -11.21
N GLY A 58 4.88 20.93 -12.52
CA GLY A 58 4.01 20.26 -13.49
C GLY A 58 4.14 18.74 -13.44
N ALA A 59 5.36 18.23 -13.29
CA ALA A 59 5.65 16.81 -13.13
C ALA A 59 5.04 16.25 -11.84
N LEU A 60 5.09 17.00 -10.74
CA LEU A 60 4.47 16.66 -9.47
C LEU A 60 2.95 16.50 -9.62
N GLN A 61 2.28 17.52 -10.15
CA GLN A 61 0.81 17.49 -10.33
C GLN A 61 0.40 16.35 -11.25
N PHE A 62 1.15 16.11 -12.32
CA PHE A 62 0.91 15.02 -13.25
C PHE A 62 1.10 13.64 -12.59
N ALA A 63 2.18 13.45 -11.84
CA ALA A 63 2.45 12.21 -11.12
C ALA A 63 1.39 11.92 -10.05
N ILE A 64 0.96 12.94 -9.29
CA ILE A 64 -0.16 12.82 -8.33
C ILE A 64 -1.43 12.41 -9.07
N GLY A 65 -1.78 13.09 -10.16
CA GLY A 65 -2.99 12.82 -10.94
C GLY A 65 -3.04 11.40 -11.49
N GLU A 66 -1.97 10.94 -12.13
CA GLU A 66 -1.88 9.59 -12.68
C GLU A 66 -1.88 8.50 -11.60
N THR A 67 -1.18 8.74 -10.48
CA THR A 67 -1.13 7.79 -9.36
C THR A 67 -2.51 7.69 -8.69
N ASN A 68 -3.16 8.82 -8.40
CA ASN A 68 -4.51 8.85 -7.84
C ASN A 68 -5.51 8.14 -8.76
N LYS A 69 -5.46 8.39 -10.07
CA LYS A 69 -6.33 7.73 -11.05
C LYS A 69 -6.17 6.21 -11.07
N GLU A 70 -4.94 5.70 -11.00
CA GLU A 70 -4.67 4.25 -11.05
C GLU A 70 -5.08 3.53 -9.76
N PHE A 71 -4.86 4.14 -8.59
CA PHE A 71 -5.02 3.46 -7.30
C PHE A 71 -6.28 3.84 -6.51
N ARG A 72 -7.10 4.78 -6.99
CA ARG A 72 -8.30 5.27 -6.30
C ARG A 72 -9.23 4.18 -5.74
N ASN A 73 -9.43 3.08 -6.47
CA ASN A 73 -10.46 2.09 -6.14
C ASN A 73 -9.92 0.83 -5.44
N ASN A 74 -8.71 0.88 -4.87
CA ASN A 74 -8.11 -0.29 -4.25
C ASN A 74 -8.50 -0.44 -2.77
N LYS A 75 -8.95 -1.64 -2.37
CA LYS A 75 -9.33 -1.94 -0.99
C LYS A 75 -8.16 -1.80 0.00
N LEU A 76 -6.93 -1.98 -0.46
CA LEU A 76 -5.72 -1.87 0.35
C LEU A 76 -5.38 -0.43 0.74
N ASN A 77 -5.98 0.60 0.12
CA ASN A 77 -5.75 2.01 0.44
C ASN A 77 -5.96 2.34 1.91
N LYS A 78 -6.94 1.67 2.55
CA LYS A 78 -7.27 1.84 3.97
C LYS A 78 -6.18 1.35 4.92
N LEU A 79 -5.24 0.56 4.42
CA LEU A 79 -4.18 -0.08 5.20
C LEU A 79 -2.81 0.53 4.92
N ILE A 80 -2.72 1.50 4.01
CA ILE A 80 -1.45 2.17 3.67
C ILE A 80 -1.00 3.05 4.83
N ASP A 81 0.26 2.89 5.23
CA ASP A 81 0.96 3.90 6.01
C ASP A 81 1.48 4.99 5.05
N TYR A 82 0.79 6.13 5.03
CA TYR A 82 1.13 7.24 4.16
C TYR A 82 2.48 7.89 4.52
N SER A 83 2.94 7.78 5.76
CA SER A 83 4.27 8.28 6.14
C SER A 83 5.35 7.44 5.46
N LEU A 84 5.23 6.12 5.54
CA LEU A 84 6.15 5.19 4.87
C LEU A 84 6.09 5.32 3.35
N LEU A 85 4.89 5.45 2.77
CA LEU A 85 4.74 5.65 1.33
C LEU A 85 5.46 6.93 0.85
N LYS A 86 5.27 8.06 1.55
CA LYS A 86 5.91 9.33 1.17
C LYS A 86 7.43 9.25 1.25
N ASN A 87 7.97 8.66 2.31
CA ASN A 87 9.41 8.44 2.44
C ASN A 87 9.94 7.51 1.32
N SER A 88 9.20 6.45 0.99
CA SER A 88 9.55 5.58 -0.13
C SER A 88 9.61 6.35 -1.45
N ILE A 89 8.67 7.26 -1.69
CA ILE A 89 8.66 8.09 -2.91
C ILE A 89 9.88 9.01 -2.94
N VAL A 90 10.19 9.72 -1.85
CA VAL A 90 11.36 10.61 -1.78
C VAL A 90 12.64 9.83 -2.05
N ASN A 91 12.82 8.68 -1.39
CA ASN A 91 13.97 7.81 -1.62
C ASN A 91 14.03 7.30 -3.07
N ASP A 92 12.90 6.92 -3.65
CA ASP A 92 12.87 6.45 -5.04
C ASP A 92 13.18 7.59 -6.04
N LEU A 93 12.76 8.82 -5.76
CA LEU A 93 13.10 10.00 -6.57
C LEU A 93 14.59 10.32 -6.52
N GLU A 94 15.19 10.24 -5.34
CA GLU A 94 16.63 10.40 -5.16
C GLU A 94 17.40 9.34 -5.98
N ASN A 95 17.05 8.06 -5.79
CA ASN A 95 17.79 6.94 -6.38
C ASN A 95 17.58 6.79 -7.89
N ASN A 96 16.41 7.10 -8.42
CA ASN A 96 16.10 6.85 -9.84
C ASN A 96 16.23 8.10 -10.73
N CYS A 97 16.23 9.28 -10.10
CA CYS A 97 16.01 10.54 -10.80
C CYS A 97 16.88 11.68 -10.30
N GLU A 98 17.73 11.43 -9.30
CA GLU A 98 18.72 12.37 -8.76
C GLU A 98 18.08 13.66 -8.22
N VAL A 99 16.87 13.56 -7.68
CA VAL A 99 16.16 14.69 -7.06
C VAL A 99 16.37 14.64 -5.56
N TYR A 100 17.41 15.32 -5.08
CA TYR A 100 17.85 15.28 -3.68
C TYR A 100 17.06 16.22 -2.75
N ASP A 101 16.58 17.35 -3.26
CA ASP A 101 15.92 18.40 -2.44
C ASP A 101 14.38 18.33 -2.54
N PHE A 102 13.81 17.15 -2.72
CA PHE A 102 12.36 17.00 -2.83
C PHE A 102 11.69 17.17 -1.47
N ASP A 103 10.94 18.26 -1.28
CA ASP A 103 10.17 18.47 -0.05
C ASP A 103 8.99 17.48 0.05
N ILE A 104 8.97 16.69 1.11
CA ILE A 104 7.92 15.72 1.41
C ILE A 104 6.53 16.35 1.59
N SER A 105 6.47 17.64 1.95
CA SER A 105 5.22 18.42 2.06
C SER A 105 4.46 18.47 0.72
N ASN A 106 5.17 18.39 -0.41
CA ASN A 106 4.59 18.33 -1.74
C ASN A 106 3.69 17.10 -1.97
N LEU A 107 3.82 16.06 -1.13
CA LEU A 107 3.01 14.83 -1.19
C LEU A 107 1.80 14.86 -0.26
N GLU A 108 1.46 15.99 0.39
CA GLU A 108 0.29 16.08 1.27
C GLU A 108 -1.03 15.71 0.58
N ASN A 109 -1.15 16.03 -0.71
CA ASN A 109 -2.31 15.74 -1.54
C ASN A 109 -2.32 14.32 -2.12
N LEU A 110 -1.28 13.52 -1.90
CA LEU A 110 -1.22 12.12 -2.30
C LEU A 110 -1.98 11.27 -1.28
N LYS A 111 -3.30 11.23 -1.39
CA LYS A 111 -4.19 10.40 -0.57
C LYS A 111 -5.21 9.70 -1.46
N PHE A 112 -5.32 8.39 -1.25
CA PHE A 112 -6.31 7.54 -1.89
C PHE A 112 -7.46 7.29 -0.90
N ASN A 113 -8.68 7.63 -1.31
CA ASN A 113 -9.90 7.32 -0.56
C ASN A 113 -10.33 5.87 -0.72
#